data_AF-A0A1C6G188-F1
#
_entry.id   AF-A0A1C6G188-F1
#
_cell.length_a   1.000
_cell.length_b   1.000
_cell.length_c   1.000
_cell.angle_alpha   90.00
_cell.angle_beta   90.00
_cell.angle_gamma   90.00
#
_symmetry.space_group_name_H-M   'P 1'
#
loop_
_entity.id
_entity.type
_entity.pdbx_description
1 polymer ?
#
loop_
_entity_poly.entity_id
_entity_poly.type
_entity_poly.pdbx_seq_one_letter_code
_entity_poly.pdbx_strand_id
1 'polypeptide(L)' 'MLNGMLWIVRSGAQWRELPETYGPWQSVYARFAKWRDDGTLEAVFHALSADADMENLSMDSLA' A
#
# COMPACT_ATOMS: atom_id res chain seq x y z
N MET A 1 10.81 5.23 3.79
CA MET A 1 9.46 5.71 4.19
C MET A 1 8.39 5.49 3.13
N LEU A 2 8.37 6.25 2.01
CA LEU A 2 7.31 6.10 1.00
C LEU A 2 7.31 4.71 0.32
N ASN A 3 8.51 4.23 -0.03
CA ASN A 3 8.70 2.87 -0.57
C ASN A 3 8.20 1.76 0.36
N GLY A 4 8.31 1.95 1.69
CA GLY A 4 7.79 0.98 2.65
C GLY A 4 6.27 0.99 2.73
N MET A 5 5.65 2.17 2.56
CA MET A 5 4.21 2.30 2.48
C MET A 5 3.66 1.64 1.21
N LEU A 6 4.30 1.87 0.06
CA LEU A 6 3.98 1.23 -1.22
C LEU A 6 4.14 -0.29 -1.15
N TRP A 7 5.20 -0.78 -0.50
CA TRP A 7 5.40 -2.21 -0.32
C TRP A 7 4.29 -2.84 0.51
N ILE A 8 3.90 -2.23 1.63
CA ILE A 8 2.79 -2.72 2.47
C ILE A 8 1.47 -2.72 1.70
N VAL A 9 1.16 -1.66 0.95
CA VAL A 9 -0.09 -1.58 0.18
C VAL A 9 -0.10 -2.59 -0.98
N ARG A 10 1.04 -2.82 -1.65
CA ARG A 10 1.14 -3.78 -2.76
C ARG A 10 1.17 -5.24 -2.28
N SER A 11 1.86 -5.53 -1.18
CA SER A 11 1.98 -6.90 -0.64
C SER A 11 0.83 -7.27 0.29
N GLY A 12 0.09 -6.32 0.85
CA GLY A 12 -0.94 -6.56 1.88
C GLY A 12 -0.38 -7.10 3.20
N ALA A 13 0.94 -7.08 3.38
CA ALA A 13 1.63 -7.62 4.54
C ALA A 13 1.42 -6.74 5.79
N GLN A 14 1.66 -7.30 6.97
CA GLN A 14 1.53 -6.54 8.22
C GLN A 14 2.66 -5.50 8.33
N TRP A 15 2.37 -4.34 8.93
CA TRP A 15 3.37 -3.27 9.13
C TRP A 15 4.64 -3.74 9.84
N ARG A 16 4.54 -4.76 10.70
CA ARG A 16 5.67 -5.33 11.44
C ARG A 16 6.59 -6.19 10.58
N GLU A 17 6.13 -6.62 9.41
CA GLU A 17 6.90 -7.38 8.43
C GLU A 17 7.64 -6.46 7.46
N LEU A 18 7.51 -5.13 7.62
CA LEU A 18 8.22 -4.19 6.78
C LEU A 18 9.74 -4.43 6.90
N PRO A 19 10.43 -4.70 5.77
CA PRO A 19 11.88 -4.87 5.79
C PRO A 19 12.58 -3.62 6.32
N GLU A 20 13.58 -3.81 7.19
CA GLU A 20 14.34 -2.72 7.80
C GLU A 20 15.04 -1.83 6.75
N THR A 21 15.28 -2.34 5.55
CA THR A 21 15.73 -1.59 4.36
C THR A 21 14.87 -0.35 4.05
N TYR A 22 13.57 -0.39 4.37
CA TYR A 22 12.66 0.74 4.13
C TYR A 22 12.61 1.75 5.29
N GLY A 23 13.32 1.45 6.38
CA GLY A 23 13.36 2.19 7.63
C GLY A 23 12.36 1.68 8.66
N PRO A 24 12.32 2.32 9.84
CA PRO A 24 11.46 1.90 10.94
C PRO A 24 9.98 1.99 10.55
N TRP A 25 9.27 0.86 10.65
CA TRP A 25 7.86 0.75 10.31
C TRP A 25 6.97 1.73 11.08
N GLN A 26 7.37 2.11 12.29
CA GLN A 26 6.66 3.09 13.13
C GLN A 26 6.56 4.45 12.45
N SER A 27 7.64 4.92 11.79
CA SER A 27 7.62 6.19 11.08
C SER A 27 6.79 6.13 9.80
N VAL A 28 6.79 4.97 9.13
CA VAL A 28 5.94 4.74 7.96
C VAL A 28 4.47 4.74 8.38
N TYR A 29 4.14 4.00 9.45
CA TYR A 29 2.79 3.95 10.01
C TYR A 29 2.32 5.33 10.50
N ALA A 30 3.16 6.10 11.19
CA ALA A 30 2.80 7.44 11.63
C ALA A 30 2.43 8.38 10.47
N ARG A 31 3.14 8.26 9.33
CA ARG A 31 2.81 9.02 8.13
C ARG A 31 1.55 8.49 7.45
N PHE A 32 1.37 7.18 7.42
CA PHE A 32 0.15 6.56 6.91
C PHE A 32 -1.08 7.01 7.71
N ALA A 33 -0.99 7.02 9.04
CA ALA A 33 -2.05 7.51 9.92
C ALA A 33 -2.38 8.98 9.62
N LYS A 34 -1.36 9.83 9.44
CA LYS A 34 -1.57 11.22 9.04
C LYS A 34 -2.30 11.33 7.70
N TRP A 35 -1.97 10.49 6.72
CA TRP A 35 -2.62 10.50 5.41
C TRP A 35 -4.05 9.97 5.45
N ARG A 36 -4.33 9.01 6.33
CA ARG A 36 -5.69 8.57 6.63
C ARG A 36 -6.51 9.73 7.19
N ASP A 37 -5.98 10.42 8.19
CA ASP A 37 -6.71 11.51 8.87
C ASP A 37 -6.91 12.73 7.94
N ASP A 38 -6.01 12.94 6.98
CA ASP A 38 -6.08 14.02 5.98
C ASP A 38 -6.80 13.61 4.68
N GLY A 39 -7.34 12.39 4.59
CA GLY A 39 -8.05 11.89 3.40
C GLY A 39 -7.15 11.56 2.18
N THR A 40 -5.85 11.85 2.25
CA THR A 40 -4.86 11.50 1.21
C THR A 40 -4.84 10.00 0.95
N LEU A 41 -5.05 9.18 1.99
CA LEU A 41 -5.06 7.73 1.86
C LEU A 41 -6.18 7.24 0.94
N GLU A 42 -7.36 7.86 1.01
CA GLU A 42 -8.51 7.51 0.17
C GLU A 42 -8.23 7.79 -1.30
N ALA A 43 -7.60 8.93 -1.61
CA ALA A 43 -7.19 9.28 -2.96
C ALA A 43 -6.16 8.27 -3.53
N VAL A 44 -5.19 7.86 -2.71
CA VAL A 44 -4.20 6.85 -3.08
C VAL A 44 -4.84 5.49 -3.27
N PHE A 45 -5.76 5.09 -2.39
CA PHE A 45 -6.46 3.81 -2.48
C PHE A 45 -7.32 3.76 -3.74
N HIS A 46 -8.03 4.84 -4.09
CA HIS A 46 -8.80 4.93 -5.33
C HIS A 46 -7.90 4.84 -6.57
N ALA A 47 -6.73 5.48 -6.55
CA ALA A 47 -5.76 5.39 -7.65
C ALA A 47 -5.17 3.97 -7.79
N LEU A 48 -4.91 3.29 -6.67
CA LEU A 48 -4.33 1.94 -6.67
C LEU A 48 -5.37 0.85 -6.96
N SER A 49 -6.62 1.00 -6.53
CA SER A 49 -7.70 0.08 -6.91
C SER A 49 -7.94 0.08 -8.42
N ALA A 50 -7.76 1.21 -9.09
CA ALA A 50 -7.82 1.29 -10.55
C ALA A 50 -6.67 0.53 -11.25
N ASP A 51 -5.52 0.40 -10.61
CA ASP A 51 -4.34 -0.32 -11.15
C ASP A 51 -4.36 -1.81 -10.76
N ALA A 52 -4.80 -2.14 -9.55
CA ALA A 52 -4.95 -3.50 -9.05
C ALA A 52 -6.03 -4.30 -9.79
N ASP A 53 -7.10 -3.64 -10.23
CA ASP A 53 -8.11 -4.26 -11.09
C ASP A 53 -7.53 -4.69 -12.45
N MET A 54 -6.48 -4.01 -12.92
CA MET A 54 -5.83 -4.36 -14.19
C MET A 54 -4.93 -5.60 -14.11
N GLU A 55 -4.38 -5.95 -12.93
CA GLU A 55 -3.68 -7.24 -12.74
C GLU A 55 -4.65 -8.41 -12.47
N ASN A 56 -5.85 -8.17 -11.90
CA ASN A 56 -6.82 -9.24 -11.65
C ASN A 56 -7.57 -9.68 -12.93
N LEU A 57 -7.82 -8.75 -13.86
CA LEU A 57 -8.47 -9.08 -15.14
C LEU A 57 -7.66 -10.01 -16.05
N SER A 58 -6.34 -10.15 -15.82
CA SER A 58 -5.47 -11.02 -16.62
C SER A 58 -5.39 -12.47 -16.10
N MET A 59 -5.74 -12.73 -14.84
CA MET A 59 -5.68 -14.09 -14.26
C MET A 59 -6.97 -14.91 -14.44
N ASP A 60 -8.12 -14.28 -14.64
CA ASP A 60 -9.41 -14.99 -14.78
C ASP A 60 -9.76 -15.43 -16.21
N SER A 61 -8.89 -15.20 -17.20
CA SER A 61 -9.16 -15.57 -18.61
C SER A 61 -8.78 -17.02 -18.99
N LEU A 62 -8.46 -17.87 -18.01
CA LEU A 62 -8.23 -19.31 -18.19
C LEU A 62 -9.17 -20.13 -17.30
N ALA A 63 -10.47 -20.07 -17.57
CA ALA A 63 -11.46 -21.04 -17.10
C ALA A 63 -12.46 -21.36 -18.21
#